data_AF-A0A3L7K458-F1
#
_entry.id   AF-A0A3L7K458-F1
#
_cell.length_a   1.000
_cell.length_b   1.000
_cell.length_c   1.000
_cell.angle_alpha   90.00
_cell.angle_beta   90.00
_cell.angle_gamma   90.00
#
_symmetry.space_group_name_H-M   'P 1'
#
loop_
_entity.id
_entity.type
_entity.pdbx_description
1 polymer ?
#
loop_
_entity_poly.entity_id
_entity_poly.type
_entity_poly.pdbx_seq_one_letter_code
_entity_poly.pdbx_strand_id
1 'polypeptide(L)'
;MKREMEQAARVKSTVNELLQMLMKEQNDFNEKELQYAIELLARSVLDLANVYTDLDSDVETTLKATLIKLRVSYNVLSKGKHYRLTK
;
A
#
# COMPACT_ATOMS: atom_id res chain seq x y z
N MET A 1 -10.89 15.13 -11.66
CA MET A 1 -9.70 15.91 -11.25
C MET A 1 -9.53 16.14 -9.74
N LYS A 2 -10.32 16.96 -9.02
CA LYS A 2 -10.02 17.23 -7.58
C LYS A 2 -10.00 15.98 -6.69
N ARG A 3 -10.97 15.07 -6.84
CA ARG A 3 -11.03 13.82 -6.06
C ARG A 3 -9.91 12.82 -6.38
N GLU A 4 -9.58 12.65 -7.65
CA GLU A 4 -8.49 11.76 -8.09
C GLU A 4 -7.15 12.27 -7.56
N MET A 5 -6.93 13.59 -7.59
CA MET A 5 -5.73 14.22 -7.04
C MET A 5 -5.62 14.02 -5.51
N GLU A 6 -6.73 14.14 -4.78
CA GLU A 6 -6.77 13.81 -3.34
C GLU A 6 -6.49 12.32 -3.06
N GLN A 7 -7.04 11.42 -3.88
CA GLN A 7 -6.80 9.98 -3.75
C GLN A 7 -5.35 9.62 -4.08
N ALA A 8 -4.76 10.22 -5.12
CA ALA A 8 -3.36 10.07 -5.46
C ALA A 8 -2.44 10.60 -4.35
N ALA A 9 -2.79 11.72 -3.71
CA ALA A 9 -2.05 12.23 -2.56
C ALA A 9 -2.09 11.26 -1.36
N ARG A 10 -3.24 10.61 -1.11
CA ARG A 10 -3.36 9.57 -0.08
C ARG A 10 -2.53 8.34 -0.42
N VAL A 11 -2.55 7.88 -1.67
CA VAL A 11 -1.69 6.80 -2.17
C VAL A 11 -0.22 7.09 -1.87
N LYS A 12 0.25 8.30 -2.23
CA LYS A 12 1.63 8.74 -1.96
C LYS A 12 1.98 8.71 -0.47
N SER A 13 1.10 9.22 0.40
CA SER A 13 1.33 9.21 1.86
C SER A 13 1.47 7.79 2.40
N THR A 14 0.54 6.89 2.02
CA THR A 14 0.55 5.49 2.49
C THR A 14 1.78 4.73 2.00
N VAL A 15 2.22 4.94 0.76
CA VAL A 15 3.45 4.32 0.24
C VAL A 15 4.68 4.80 1.02
N ASN A 16 4.77 6.09 1.34
CA ASN A 16 5.87 6.61 2.15
C ASN A 16 5.92 5.97 3.55
N GLU A 17 4.77 5.78 4.19
CA GLU A 17 4.67 5.09 5.49
C GLU A 17 5.13 3.63 5.40
N LEU A 18 4.73 2.91 4.33
CA LEU A 18 5.16 1.53 4.06
C LEU A 18 6.68 1.43 3.89
N LEU A 19 7.29 2.34 3.12
CA LEU A 19 8.74 2.40 2.93
C LEU A 19 9.47 2.65 4.24
N GLN A 20 9.00 3.60 5.06
CA GLN A 20 9.57 3.84 6.39
C GLN A 20 9.47 2.62 7.31
N MET A 21 8.42 1.82 7.17
CA MET A 21 8.29 0.58 7.93
C MET A 21 9.29 -0.47 7.48
N LEU A 22 9.45 -0.68 6.17
CA LEU A 22 10.39 -1.65 5.60
C LEU A 22 11.85 -1.33 5.94
N MET A 23 12.22 -0.05 6.01
CA MET A 23 13.58 0.41 6.33
C MET A 23 13.99 0.22 7.80
N LYS A 24 13.09 -0.22 8.69
CA LYS A 24 13.44 -0.49 10.08
C LYS A 24 14.19 -1.81 10.18
N GLU A 25 15.40 -1.77 10.74
CA GLU A 25 16.35 -2.90 10.88
C GLU A 25 15.82 -4.10 11.71
N GLN A 26 14.63 -3.98 12.31
CA GLN A 26 14.08 -4.94 13.28
C GLN A 26 12.71 -5.49 12.91
N ASN A 27 12.52 -5.74 11.61
CA ASN A 27 11.28 -6.32 11.10
C ASN A 27 11.37 -7.85 11.10
N ASP A 28 10.53 -8.48 11.93
CA ASP A 28 10.43 -9.93 12.10
C ASP A 28 9.29 -10.49 11.22
N PHE A 29 9.22 -10.07 9.96
CA PHE A 29 8.17 -10.51 9.04
C PHE A 29 8.39 -11.97 8.65
N ASN A 30 7.34 -12.78 8.70
CA ASN A 30 7.45 -14.09 8.08
C ASN A 30 7.39 -13.98 6.55
N GLU A 31 7.97 -14.96 5.86
CA GLU A 31 8.10 -14.97 4.40
C GLU A 31 6.76 -14.82 3.67
N LYS A 32 5.68 -15.43 4.19
CA LYS A 32 4.34 -15.36 3.59
C LYS A 32 3.73 -13.97 3.71
N GLU A 33 3.91 -13.31 4.84
CA GLU A 33 3.46 -11.93 5.07
C GLU A 33 4.19 -10.97 4.14
N LEU A 34 5.50 -11.15 3.99
CA LEU A 34 6.30 -10.33 3.09
C LEU A 34 5.90 -10.55 1.63
N GLN A 35 5.75 -11.80 1.20
CA GLN A 35 5.33 -12.15 -0.16
C GLN A 35 3.95 -11.57 -0.48
N TYR A 36 2.98 -11.69 0.43
CA TYR A 36 1.65 -11.14 0.25
C TYR A 36 1.66 -9.60 0.20
N ALA A 37 2.43 -8.94 1.08
CA ALA A 37 2.56 -7.49 1.06
C ALA A 37 3.19 -6.99 -0.26
N ILE A 38 4.22 -7.68 -0.77
CA ILE A 38 4.87 -7.39 -2.06
C ILE A 38 3.88 -7.55 -3.22
N GLU A 39 3.09 -8.62 -3.23
CA GLU A 39 2.09 -8.88 -4.27
C GLU A 39 1.06 -7.74 -4.36
N LEU A 40 0.54 -7.30 -3.21
CA LEU A 40 -0.40 -6.18 -3.14
C LEU A 40 0.23 -4.85 -3.55
N LEU A 41 1.50 -4.61 -3.18
CA LEU A 41 2.24 -3.42 -3.59
C LEU A 41 2.46 -3.41 -5.11
N ALA A 42 2.89 -4.52 -5.70
CA ALA A 42 3.09 -4.66 -7.14
C ALA A 42 1.80 -4.42 -7.93
N ARG A 43 0.67 -4.97 -7.46
CA ARG A 43 -0.64 -4.69 -8.07
C ARG A 43 -1.06 -3.23 -7.93
N SER A 44 -0.72 -2.57 -6.82
CA SER A 44 -0.99 -1.14 -6.64
C SER A 44 -0.20 -0.29 -7.63
N VAL A 45 1.04 -0.67 -7.95
CA VAL A 45 1.83 -0.01 -9.00
C VAL A 45 1.21 -0.22 -10.38
N LEU A 46 0.72 -1.43 -10.66
CA LEU A 46 0.04 -1.74 -11.92
C LEU A 46 -1.26 -0.94 -12.10
N ASP A 47 -2.08 -0.84 -11.04
CA ASP A 47 -3.29 -0.03 -11.03
C ASP A 47 -2.98 1.44 -11.41
N LEU A 48 -1.95 2.02 -10.78
CA LEU A 48 -1.53 3.39 -11.07
C LEU A 48 -1.01 3.53 -12.50
N ALA A 49 -0.21 2.58 -12.98
CA ALA A 49 0.28 2.60 -14.36
C ALA A 49 -0.87 2.55 -15.37
N ASN A 50 -1.91 1.75 -15.13
CA ASN A 50 -3.09 1.69 -15.98
C ASN A 50 -3.86 3.02 -15.99
N VAL A 51 -4.02 3.66 -14.83
CA VAL A 51 -4.63 5.00 -14.71
C VAL A 51 -3.83 6.04 -15.50
N TYR A 52 -2.49 6.04 -15.39
CA TYR A 52 -1.65 7.02 -16.08
C TYR A 52 -1.50 6.78 -17.58
N THR A 53 -1.72 5.57 -18.05
CA THR A 53 -1.66 5.20 -19.48
C THR A 53 -3.01 5.25 -20.17
N ASP A 54 -4.04 5.77 -19.50
CA ASP A 54 -5.43 5.85 -19.98
C ASP A 54 -6.01 4.50 -20.40
N LEU A 55 -5.47 3.41 -19.83
CA LEU A 55 -5.94 2.04 -20.00
C LEU A 55 -7.07 1.68 -19.02
N ASP A 56 -7.40 2.60 -18.11
CA ASP A 56 -8.44 2.42 -17.11
C ASP A 56 -9.57 3.41 -17.30
N SER A 57 -10.76 2.89 -17.65
CA SER A 57 -11.96 3.68 -17.87
C SER A 57 -12.63 4.16 -16.57
N ASP A 58 -12.26 3.61 -15.40
CA ASP A 58 -12.81 3.98 -14.09
C ASP A 58 -11.69 4.26 -13.08
N VAL A 59 -11.02 5.39 -13.31
CA VAL A 59 -9.94 5.90 -12.47
C VAL A 59 -10.34 6.00 -10.99
N GLU A 60 -11.57 6.43 -10.68
CA GLU A 60 -12.00 6.61 -9.29
C GLU A 60 -12.09 5.26 -8.55
N THR A 61 -12.67 4.24 -9.19
CA THR A 61 -12.76 2.90 -8.61
C THR A 61 -11.38 2.27 -8.46
N THR A 62 -10.51 2.44 -9.45
CA THR A 62 -9.14 1.90 -9.41
C THR A 62 -8.29 2.53 -8.32
N LEU A 63 -8.36 3.85 -8.14
CA LEU A 63 -7.67 4.52 -7.04
C LEU A 63 -8.22 4.10 -5.66
N LYS A 64 -9.53 3.87 -5.52
CA LYS A 64 -10.10 3.29 -4.28
C LYS A 64 -9.59 1.88 -4.01
N ALA A 65 -9.56 1.02 -5.02
CA ALA A 65 -9.02 -0.34 -4.90
C ALA A 65 -7.52 -0.33 -4.55
N THR A 66 -6.75 0.57 -5.15
CA THR A 66 -5.33 0.81 -4.84
C THR A 66 -5.16 1.15 -3.36
N LEU A 67 -5.94 2.09 -2.84
CA LEU A 67 -5.89 2.49 -1.42
C LEU A 67 -6.21 1.31 -0.48
N ILE A 68 -7.14 0.43 -0.84
CA ILE A 68 -7.46 -0.76 -0.06
C ILE A 68 -6.26 -1.72 -0.03
N LYS A 69 -5.66 -2.02 -1.19
CA LYS A 69 -4.46 -2.89 -1.29
C LYS A 69 -3.32 -2.36 -0.41
N LEU A 70 -3.03 -1.06 -0.50
CA LEU A 70 -1.99 -0.42 0.32
C LEU A 70 -2.28 -0.48 1.82
N ARG A 71 -3.54 -0.30 2.24
CA ARG A 71 -3.94 -0.46 3.65
C ARG A 71 -3.77 -1.89 4.14
N VAL A 72 -4.08 -2.88 3.32
CA VAL A 72 -3.86 -4.29 3.67
C VAL A 72 -2.37 -4.56 3.83
N SER A 73 -1.53 -4.13 2.88
CA SER A 73 -0.07 -4.23 3.01
C SER A 73 0.43 -3.53 4.28
N TYR A 74 -0.09 -2.35 4.60
CA TYR A 74 0.29 -1.61 5.82
C TYR A 74 -0.06 -2.42 7.07
N ASN A 75 -1.26 -2.99 7.13
CA ASN A 75 -1.69 -3.81 8.25
C ASN A 75 -0.82 -5.06 8.41
N VAL A 76 -0.50 -5.74 7.30
CA VAL A 76 0.39 -6.91 7.31
C VAL A 76 1.77 -6.53 7.86
N LEU A 77 2.35 -5.43 7.39
CA LEU A 77 3.68 -4.99 7.81
C LEU A 77 3.69 -4.26 9.17
N SER A 78 2.54 -3.87 9.72
CA SER A 78 2.44 -3.16 11.02
C SER A 78 2.05 -4.07 12.17
N LYS A 79 1.59 -5.30 11.91
CA LYS A 79 1.22 -6.28 12.95
C LYS A 79 2.33 -6.55 13.98
N GLY A 80 3.60 -6.35 13.62
CA GLY A 80 4.73 -6.40 14.55
C GLY A 80 4.71 -5.31 15.67
N LYS A 81 3.92 -4.24 15.53
CA LYS A 81 3.85 -3.15 16.54
C LYS A 81 2.84 -3.43 17.66
N HIS A 82 1.79 -4.22 17.44
CA HIS A 82 0.75 -4.46 18.45
C HIS A 82 1.16 -5.48 19.53
N TYR A 83 2.14 -6.35 19.26
CA TYR A 83 2.62 -7.35 20.23
C TYR A 83 3.75 -6.86 21.16
N ARG A 84 4.32 -5.67 20.92
CA ARG A 84 5.47 -5.15 21.71
C ARG A 84 5.09 -4.14 22.80
N LEU A 85 3.81 -3.80 22.96
CA LEU A 85 3.34 -2.87 24.01
C LEU A 85 2.66 -3.58 25.20
N THR A 86 2.70 -4.91 25.24
CA THR A 86 2.09 -5.74 26.31
C THR A 86 3.04 -6.79 26.91
N LYS A 87 4.35 -6.55 26.84
CA LYS A 87 5.34 -7.32 27.61
C LYS A 87 6.26 -6.41 28.39
#